data_AF-F9QC77-F1
#
_entry.id   AF-F9QC77-F1
#
_cell.length_a   1.000
_cell.length_b   1.000
_cell.length_c   1.000
_cell.angle_alpha   90.00
_cell.angle_beta   90.00
_cell.angle_gamma   90.00
#
_symmetry.space_group_name_H-M   'P 1'
#
loop_
_entity.id
_entity.type
_entity.pdbx_description
1 polymer ?
#
loop_
_entity_poly.entity_id
_entity_poly.type
_entity_poly.pdbx_seq_one_letter_code
_entity_poly.pdbx_strand_id
1 'polypeptide(L)'
;MVLTALILAMAIPPYAPYWVILIGTACAVLLGKHVYGGLGQNPFNPAMVGYVVLLISFPLQMTTWIPPIALLQEPPTFPDALSLIFNNVTTDGFTLSQLLHSIDGITQATPLDSAKIFYSLHQGGPEVFHQFVQLPILQNGSDLATGWWQINLAFLLGGLFLIWKKAIHWQIPVAMLVSFMCLAIITAFLGKHHLSVISQLLSGAMMFGAFFIATDPVTASITPRGKLVFGGLIGLLVYLIRYFGNYPDGVAFAVLLANICVPLIDHYTRPRVAGYAVKGKKS
;
A
#
# COMPACT_ATOMS: atom_id res chain seq x y z
N MET A 1 -4.18 4.14 19.55
CA MET A 1 -3.85 5.39 18.83
C MET A 1 -2.42 5.36 18.32
N VAL A 2 -1.45 4.89 19.11
CA VAL A 2 -0.05 4.75 18.68
C VAL A 2 0.09 3.97 17.38
N LEU A 3 -0.54 2.80 17.24
CA LEU A 3 -0.49 2.01 16.00
C LEU A 3 -1.05 2.78 14.79
N THR A 4 -2.19 3.43 14.93
CA THR A 4 -2.81 4.25 13.88
C THR A 4 -1.88 5.39 13.43
N ALA A 5 -1.24 6.07 14.38
CA ALA A 5 -0.31 7.15 14.09
C ALA A 5 0.95 6.62 13.39
N LEU A 6 1.51 5.49 13.82
CA LEU A 6 2.67 4.85 13.19
C LEU A 6 2.36 4.40 11.76
N ILE A 7 1.21 3.76 11.55
CA ILE A 7 0.80 3.31 10.20
C ILE A 7 0.64 4.50 9.26
N LEU A 8 0.00 5.58 9.72
CA LEU A 8 -0.19 6.79 8.93
C LEU A 8 1.16 7.48 8.65
N ALA A 9 2.02 7.61 9.66
CA ALA A 9 3.34 8.23 9.51
C ALA A 9 4.21 7.48 8.49
N MET A 10 4.15 6.14 8.46
CA MET A 10 4.87 5.33 7.48
C MET A 10 4.27 5.39 6.06
N ALA A 11 3.00 5.76 5.93
CA ALA A 11 2.32 5.83 4.64
C ALA A 11 2.47 7.21 3.95
N ILE A 12 2.71 8.27 4.72
CA ILE A 12 2.90 9.63 4.21
C ILE A 12 4.35 9.82 3.73
N PRO A 13 4.61 10.60 2.66
CA PRO A 13 5.97 10.92 2.22
C PRO A 13 6.80 11.60 3.33
N PRO A 14 8.11 11.30 3.41
CA PRO A 14 8.95 11.70 4.55
C PRO A 14 9.12 13.22 4.71
N TYR A 15 9.05 13.98 3.61
CA TYR A 15 9.22 15.45 3.61
C TYR A 15 7.90 16.16 3.33
N ALA A 16 6.76 15.49 3.57
CA ALA A 16 5.47 16.15 3.47
C ALA A 16 5.40 17.32 4.47
N PRO A 17 4.82 18.47 4.07
CA PRO A 17 4.68 19.61 4.97
C PRO A 17 3.92 19.23 6.25
N TYR A 18 4.32 19.79 7.39
CA TYR A 18 3.73 19.44 8.69
C TYR A 18 2.20 19.56 8.74
N TRP A 19 1.62 20.53 8.00
CA TRP A 19 0.18 20.75 7.97
C TRP A 19 -0.57 19.58 7.30
N VAL A 20 0.01 18.88 6.34
CA VAL A 20 -0.57 17.68 5.71
C VAL A 20 -0.70 16.57 6.74
N ILE A 21 0.34 16.38 7.56
CA ILE A 21 0.37 15.37 8.63
C ILE A 21 -0.69 15.69 9.70
N LEU A 22 -0.83 16.96 10.07
CA LEU A 22 -1.85 17.41 11.03
C LEU A 22 -3.28 17.15 10.50
N ILE A 23 -3.55 17.46 9.23
CA ILE A 23 -4.86 17.20 8.63
C ILE A 23 -5.12 15.70 8.55
N GLY A 24 -4.15 14.89 8.10
CA GLY A 24 -4.33 13.44 7.98
C GLY A 24 -4.58 12.77 9.33
N THR A 25 -3.85 13.17 10.36
CA THR A 25 -4.05 12.67 11.73
C THR A 25 -5.40 13.12 12.30
N ALA A 26 -5.80 14.38 12.09
CA ALA A 26 -7.11 14.86 12.48
C ALA A 26 -8.23 14.09 11.79
N CYS A 27 -8.16 13.88 10.47
CA CYS A 27 -9.16 13.12 9.72
C CYS A 27 -9.20 11.64 10.15
N ALA A 28 -8.04 11.00 10.36
CA ALA A 28 -7.98 9.62 10.85
C ALA A 28 -8.68 9.48 12.22
N VAL A 29 -8.48 10.46 13.10
CA VAL A 29 -9.04 10.42 14.46
C VAL A 29 -10.52 10.82 14.47
N LEU A 30 -10.90 11.89 13.79
CA LEU A 30 -12.27 12.39 13.78
C LEU A 30 -13.18 11.46 12.98
N LEU A 31 -12.87 11.28 11.70
CA LEU A 31 -13.72 10.51 10.77
C LEU A 31 -13.54 9.01 10.93
N GLY A 32 -12.30 8.55 11.10
CA GLY A 32 -12.00 7.12 11.18
C GLY A 32 -12.38 6.49 12.52
N LYS A 33 -12.57 7.27 13.59
CA LYS A 33 -12.74 6.73 14.94
C LYS A 33 -13.84 7.38 15.78
N HIS A 34 -13.85 8.71 15.92
CA HIS A 34 -14.78 9.36 16.87
C HIS A 34 -16.22 9.38 16.37
N VAL A 35 -16.44 9.46 15.06
CA VAL A 35 -17.78 9.36 14.45
C VAL A 35 -18.49 8.04 14.82
N TYR A 36 -17.74 6.96 15.07
CA TYR A 36 -18.27 5.62 15.32
C TYR A 36 -18.24 5.21 16.80
N GLY A 37 -18.08 6.17 17.72
CA GLY A 37 -18.19 5.89 19.17
C GLY A 37 -16.89 5.46 19.87
N GLY A 38 -15.72 5.54 19.22
CA GLY A 38 -14.42 5.45 19.89
C GLY A 38 -13.65 4.13 19.72
N LEU A 39 -12.90 3.71 20.76
CA LEU A 39 -11.99 2.55 20.66
C LEU A 39 -12.76 1.23 20.55
N GLY A 40 -12.58 0.51 19.44
CA GLY A 40 -13.06 -0.87 19.28
C GLY A 40 -14.38 -1.03 18.51
N GLN A 41 -15.00 0.08 18.07
CA GLN A 41 -16.20 0.06 17.22
C GLN A 41 -15.96 0.65 15.82
N ASN A 42 -14.70 0.73 15.39
CA ASN A 42 -14.37 1.31 14.10
C ASN A 42 -14.71 0.33 12.98
N PRO A 43 -15.65 0.63 12.07
CA PRO A 43 -15.89 -0.21 10.90
C PRO A 43 -14.74 -0.13 9.90
N PHE A 44 -13.95 0.94 9.93
CA PHE A 44 -12.84 1.20 9.00
C PHE A 44 -11.51 1.35 9.73
N ASN A 45 -10.42 1.01 9.05
CA ASN A 45 -9.07 1.26 9.55
C ASN A 45 -8.86 2.79 9.60
N PRO A 46 -8.75 3.41 10.79
CA PRO A 46 -8.75 4.87 10.88
C PRO A 46 -7.53 5.50 10.19
N ALA A 47 -6.39 4.82 10.19
CA ALA A 47 -5.18 5.31 9.53
C ALA A 47 -5.38 5.39 8.01
N MET A 48 -6.01 4.35 7.43
CA MET A 48 -6.30 4.33 6.00
C MET A 48 -7.34 5.37 5.60
N VAL A 49 -8.31 5.67 6.46
CA VAL A 49 -9.26 6.78 6.23
C VAL A 49 -8.51 8.11 6.12
N GLY A 50 -7.64 8.43 7.07
CA GLY A 50 -6.83 9.65 7.01
C GLY A 50 -5.93 9.70 5.77
N TYR A 51 -5.25 8.60 5.47
CA TYR A 51 -4.38 8.48 4.30
C TYR A 51 -5.14 8.69 2.97
N VAL A 52 -6.32 8.08 2.80
CA VAL A 52 -7.14 8.23 1.60
C VAL A 52 -7.66 9.66 1.45
N VAL A 53 -8.08 10.31 2.54
CA VAL A 53 -8.48 11.72 2.51
C VAL A 53 -7.32 12.59 2.02
N LEU A 54 -6.10 12.35 2.51
CA LEU A 54 -4.91 13.08 2.06
C LEU A 54 -4.60 12.81 0.58
N LEU A 55 -4.65 11.56 0.13
CA LEU A 55 -4.41 11.20 -1.27
C LEU A 55 -5.36 11.90 -2.24
N ILE A 56 -6.64 12.02 -1.85
CA ILE A 56 -7.66 12.67 -2.69
C ILE A 56 -7.52 14.20 -2.63
N SER A 57 -7.30 14.75 -1.44
CA SER A 57 -7.34 16.21 -1.22
C SER A 57 -6.03 16.90 -1.55
N PHE A 58 -4.90 16.21 -1.39
CA PHE A 58 -3.53 16.75 -1.53
C PHE A 58 -2.64 15.81 -2.36
N PRO A 59 -3.03 15.49 -3.61
CA PRO A 59 -2.32 14.50 -4.42
C PRO A 59 -0.86 14.88 -4.67
N LEU A 60 -0.57 16.16 -4.95
CA LEU A 60 0.79 16.65 -5.21
C LEU A 60 1.74 16.30 -4.06
N GLN A 61 1.35 16.59 -2.83
CA GLN A 61 2.18 16.33 -1.65
C GLN A 61 2.31 14.83 -1.40
N MET A 62 1.27 14.04 -1.64
CA MET A 62 1.24 12.59 -1.39
C MET A 62 1.98 11.77 -2.44
N THR A 63 2.19 12.31 -3.64
CA THR A 63 2.97 11.68 -4.72
C THR A 63 4.43 12.14 -4.74
N THR A 64 4.86 13.05 -3.88
CA THR A 64 6.23 13.55 -3.94
C THR A 64 7.18 12.75 -3.04
N TRP A 65 7.81 11.71 -3.61
CA TRP A 65 8.78 10.84 -2.94
C TRP A 65 10.20 11.09 -3.44
N ILE A 66 11.17 11.08 -2.53
CA ILE A 66 12.58 11.27 -2.89
C ILE A 66 13.15 9.95 -3.47
N PRO A 67 13.91 9.99 -4.58
CA PRO A 67 14.61 8.82 -5.10
C PRO A 67 15.71 8.32 -4.14
N PRO A 68 16.26 7.12 -4.36
CA PRO A 68 17.41 6.64 -3.59
C PRO A 68 18.54 7.68 -3.50
N ILE A 69 19.13 7.83 -2.31
CA ILE A 69 20.19 8.83 -2.03
C ILE A 69 21.37 8.78 -3.01
N ALA A 70 21.69 7.61 -3.56
CA ALA A 70 22.77 7.42 -4.53
C ALA A 70 22.49 8.09 -5.89
N LEU A 71 21.24 8.48 -6.15
CA LEU A 71 20.83 9.17 -7.37
C LEU A 71 20.79 10.70 -7.19
N LEU A 72 20.76 11.19 -5.95
CA LEU A 72 20.70 12.61 -5.65
C LEU A 72 22.09 13.25 -5.79
N GLN A 73 22.15 14.39 -6.47
CA GLN A 73 23.37 15.20 -6.53
C GLN A 73 23.65 15.88 -5.18
N GLU A 74 22.59 16.34 -4.51
CA GLU A 74 22.61 17.00 -3.20
C GLU A 74 21.69 16.22 -2.24
N PRO A 75 22.21 15.21 -1.50
CA PRO A 75 21.39 14.44 -0.58
C PRO A 75 21.01 15.28 0.65
N PRO A 76 19.71 15.39 1.00
CA PRO A 76 19.26 16.22 2.11
C PRO A 76 19.82 15.70 3.44
N THR A 77 20.44 16.58 4.21
CA THR A 77 20.93 16.27 5.55
C THR A 77 19.78 16.28 6.58
N PHE A 78 20.05 15.85 7.81
CA PHE A 78 19.03 15.86 8.86
C PHE A 78 18.45 17.27 9.16
N PRO A 79 19.27 18.34 9.25
CA PRO A 79 18.76 19.72 9.30
C PRO A 79 17.88 20.11 8.11
N ASP A 80 18.23 19.65 6.91
CA ASP A 80 17.43 19.92 5.71
C ASP A 80 16.08 19.22 5.76
N ALA A 81 15.99 18.03 6.36
CA ALA A 81 14.71 17.36 6.55
C ALA A 81 13.75 18.18 7.42
N LEU A 82 14.26 18.76 8.52
CA LEU A 82 13.44 19.60 9.39
C LEU A 82 13.01 20.90 8.69
N SER A 83 13.93 21.58 8.00
CA SER A 83 13.61 22.82 7.28
C SER A 83 12.64 22.56 6.12
N LEU A 84 12.77 21.44 5.40
CA LEU A 84 11.80 21.04 4.37
C LEU A 84 10.40 20.80 4.95
N ILE A 85 10.28 20.12 6.09
CA ILE A 85 8.97 19.82 6.71
C ILE A 85 8.25 21.08 7.20
N PHE A 86 8.99 22.05 7.78
CA PHE A 86 8.41 23.25 8.39
C PHE A 86 8.33 24.45 7.43
N ASN A 87 9.35 24.65 6.59
CA ASN A 87 9.52 25.83 5.75
C ASN A 87 9.45 25.54 4.25
N ASN A 88 9.36 24.27 3.82
CA ASN A 88 9.37 23.82 2.42
C ASN A 88 10.67 24.13 1.64
N VAL A 89 11.74 24.53 2.33
CA VAL A 89 13.07 24.83 1.76
C VAL A 89 14.14 24.18 2.62
N THR A 90 15.24 23.75 1.99
CA THR A 90 16.43 23.27 2.69
C THR A 90 17.17 24.40 3.39
N THR A 91 18.20 24.07 4.17
CA THR A 91 19.07 25.06 4.81
C THR A 91 19.78 25.94 3.77
N ASP A 92 20.05 25.37 2.59
CA ASP A 92 20.66 26.05 1.44
C ASP A 92 19.66 26.78 0.54
N GLY A 93 18.36 26.78 0.91
CA GLY A 93 17.31 27.51 0.20
C GLY A 93 16.71 26.80 -1.01
N PHE A 94 17.03 25.52 -1.23
CA PHE A 94 16.44 24.73 -2.31
C PHE A 94 15.05 24.22 -1.92
N THR A 95 14.10 24.33 -2.84
CA THR A 95 12.79 23.70 -2.70
C THR A 95 12.88 22.22 -3.03
N LEU A 96 11.93 21.44 -2.51
CA LEU A 96 11.90 20.00 -2.75
C LEU A 96 11.80 19.64 -4.24
N SER A 97 11.04 20.39 -5.03
CA SER A 97 10.96 20.19 -6.48
C SER A 97 12.30 20.42 -7.17
N GLN A 98 13.08 21.43 -6.75
CA GLN A 98 14.40 21.70 -7.32
C GLN A 98 15.41 20.58 -7.03
N LEU A 99 15.37 19.98 -5.83
CA LEU A 99 16.18 18.80 -5.51
C LEU A 99 15.86 17.63 -6.44
N LEU A 100 14.58 17.43 -6.76
CA LEU A 100 14.12 16.38 -7.66
C LEU A 100 14.47 16.66 -9.13
N HIS A 101 14.43 17.92 -9.58
CA HIS A 101 14.71 18.32 -10.96
C HIS A 101 16.19 18.21 -11.38
N SER A 102 17.12 17.96 -10.45
CA SER A 102 18.55 17.73 -10.75
C SER A 102 18.82 16.44 -11.54
N ILE A 103 17.83 15.53 -11.61
CA ILE A 103 17.87 14.29 -12.38
C ILE A 103 16.86 14.44 -13.53
N ASP A 104 17.35 14.84 -14.70
CA ASP A 104 16.53 14.99 -15.90
C ASP A 104 16.00 13.61 -16.35
N GLY A 105 14.70 13.37 -16.20
CA GLY A 105 14.05 12.21 -16.81
C GLY A 105 12.82 11.68 -16.09
N ILE A 106 12.85 11.40 -14.78
CA ILE A 106 11.71 10.78 -14.08
C ILE A 106 11.69 11.22 -12.61
N THR A 107 11.03 12.35 -12.35
CA THR A 107 10.67 12.82 -11.01
C THR A 107 9.34 12.20 -10.55
N GLN A 108 9.21 10.87 -10.61
CA GLN A 108 7.94 10.19 -10.31
C GLN A 108 7.93 9.35 -9.04
N ALA A 109 6.72 9.28 -8.48
CA ALA A 109 6.35 8.80 -7.16
C ALA A 109 6.47 7.29 -7.07
N THR A 110 7.55 6.75 -6.53
CA THR A 110 7.71 5.28 -6.42
C THR A 110 7.85 4.58 -7.80
N PRO A 111 8.39 3.36 -7.84
CA PRO A 111 8.60 2.61 -9.08
C PRO A 111 7.29 2.24 -9.77
N LEU A 112 6.22 2.12 -8.98
CA LEU A 112 4.92 1.71 -9.47
C LEU A 112 4.23 2.82 -10.25
N ASP A 113 4.39 4.08 -9.83
CA ASP A 113 3.92 5.25 -10.60
C ASP A 113 4.79 5.49 -11.82
N SER A 114 6.11 5.39 -11.65
CA SER A 114 7.08 5.49 -12.75
C SER A 114 6.74 4.51 -13.87
N ALA A 115 6.47 3.25 -13.53
CA ALA A 115 6.04 2.25 -14.49
C ALA A 115 4.69 2.57 -15.12
N LYS A 116 3.71 2.96 -14.30
CA LYS A 116 2.34 3.22 -14.79
C LYS A 116 2.33 4.35 -15.81
N ILE A 117 3.00 5.45 -15.52
CA ILE A 117 3.08 6.58 -16.44
C ILE A 117 3.90 6.19 -17.66
N PHE A 118 5.03 5.50 -17.48
CA PHE A 118 5.86 5.05 -18.60
C PHE A 118 5.10 4.16 -19.60
N TYR A 119 4.39 3.13 -19.10
CA TYR A 119 3.56 2.25 -19.93
C TYR A 119 2.30 2.92 -20.48
N SER A 120 1.80 3.99 -19.83
CA SER A 120 0.69 4.78 -20.38
C SER A 120 1.11 5.70 -21.53
N LEU A 121 2.35 6.20 -21.49
CA LEU A 121 2.91 7.09 -22.51
C LEU A 121 3.43 6.31 -23.74
N HIS A 122 3.99 5.12 -23.52
CA HIS A 122 4.54 4.28 -24.58
C HIS A 122 3.57 3.12 -24.86
N GLN A 123 2.90 3.16 -26.01
CA GLN A 123 1.96 2.10 -26.43
C GLN A 123 2.65 0.73 -26.34
N GLY A 124 2.09 -0.14 -25.49
CA GLY A 124 2.76 -1.32 -24.96
C GLY A 124 3.35 -2.23 -26.05
N GLY A 125 4.65 -2.43 -25.97
CA GLY A 125 5.41 -3.40 -26.76
C GLY A 125 6.62 -3.91 -25.98
N PRO A 126 7.25 -5.01 -26.41
CA PRO A 126 8.42 -5.58 -25.73
C PRO A 126 9.62 -4.62 -25.68
N GLU A 127 9.72 -3.69 -26.64
CA GLU A 127 10.78 -2.67 -26.71
C GLU A 127 10.66 -1.63 -25.58
N VAL A 128 9.42 -1.35 -25.14
CA VAL A 128 9.11 -0.42 -24.04
C VAL A 128 9.73 -0.94 -22.74
N PHE A 129 9.70 -2.25 -22.51
CA PHE A 129 10.34 -2.84 -21.32
C PHE A 129 11.85 -2.59 -21.28
N HIS A 130 12.53 -2.70 -22.42
CA HIS A 130 13.97 -2.46 -22.51
C HIS A 130 14.34 -1.00 -22.20
N GLN A 131 13.51 -0.05 -22.64
CA GLN A 131 13.69 1.37 -22.31
C GLN A 131 13.36 1.65 -20.83
N PHE A 132 12.32 1.02 -20.30
CA PHE A 132 11.91 1.17 -18.90
C PHE A 132 13.02 0.71 -17.93
N VAL A 133 13.61 -0.43 -18.22
CA VAL A 133 14.64 -1.03 -17.37
C VAL A 133 15.96 -0.23 -17.36
N GLN A 134 16.17 0.67 -18.31
CA GLN A 134 17.33 1.56 -18.37
C GLN A 134 17.19 2.81 -17.49
N LEU A 135 16.02 3.02 -16.89
CA LEU A 135 15.79 4.21 -16.07
C LEU A 135 16.70 4.22 -14.83
N PRO A 136 17.17 5.40 -14.38
CA PRO A 136 18.12 5.51 -13.25
C PRO A 136 17.63 4.87 -11.95
N ILE A 137 16.31 4.75 -11.75
CA ILE A 137 15.72 4.13 -10.55
C ILE A 137 15.82 2.58 -10.58
N LEU A 138 16.06 2.00 -11.76
CA LEU A 138 16.00 0.55 -12.05
C LEU A 138 17.38 -0.06 -12.33
N GLN A 139 18.46 0.56 -11.79
CA GLN A 139 19.92 0.42 -12.05
C GLN A 139 20.57 -0.93 -12.46
N ASN A 140 19.85 -2.04 -12.60
CA ASN A 140 20.41 -3.39 -12.80
C ASN A 140 19.84 -4.16 -14.00
N GLY A 141 19.28 -3.50 -15.02
CA GLY A 141 18.75 -4.26 -16.15
C GLY A 141 17.55 -5.14 -15.78
N SER A 142 16.93 -4.88 -14.62
CA SER A 142 15.78 -5.61 -14.09
C SER A 142 14.71 -4.64 -13.62
N ASP A 143 13.47 -5.10 -13.61
CA ASP A 143 12.29 -4.35 -13.21
C ASP A 143 12.17 -4.15 -11.67
N LEU A 144 13.24 -4.47 -10.92
CA LEU A 144 13.30 -4.32 -9.47
C LEU A 144 14.01 -3.01 -9.13
N ALA A 145 13.22 -2.00 -8.78
CA ALA A 145 13.75 -0.71 -8.36
C ALA A 145 14.54 -0.81 -7.06
N THR A 146 15.72 -0.19 -7.05
CA THR A 146 16.61 -0.18 -5.91
C THR A 146 15.99 0.60 -4.75
N GLY A 147 16.16 0.10 -3.52
CA GLY A 147 15.54 0.63 -2.30
C GLY A 147 14.17 0.01 -2.01
N TRP A 148 13.33 -0.17 -3.02
CA TRP A 148 11.92 -0.58 -2.83
C TRP A 148 11.74 -2.06 -2.51
N TRP A 149 12.47 -2.93 -3.20
CA TRP A 149 12.40 -4.36 -2.92
C TRP A 149 13.02 -4.68 -1.55
N GLN A 150 14.07 -3.96 -1.15
CA GLN A 150 14.69 -4.10 0.18
C GLN A 150 13.73 -3.70 1.30
N ILE A 151 13.02 -2.57 1.14
CA ILE A 151 12.02 -2.10 2.11
C ILE A 151 10.87 -3.10 2.20
N ASN A 152 10.34 -3.58 1.07
CA ASN A 152 9.28 -4.59 1.07
C ASN A 152 9.74 -5.93 1.69
N LEU A 153 10.99 -6.32 1.49
CA LEU A 153 11.58 -7.50 2.14
C LEU A 153 11.69 -7.31 3.65
N ALA A 154 12.09 -6.12 4.12
CA ALA A 154 12.08 -5.81 5.55
C ALA A 154 10.67 -5.90 6.16
N PHE A 155 9.66 -5.38 5.46
CA PHE A 155 8.26 -5.53 5.88
C PHE A 155 7.79 -6.98 5.86
N LEU A 156 8.20 -7.77 4.86
CA LEU A 156 7.91 -9.21 4.80
C LEU A 156 8.50 -9.94 6.02
N LEU A 157 9.78 -9.69 6.35
CA LEU A 157 10.42 -10.28 7.53
C LEU A 157 9.74 -9.84 8.83
N GLY A 158 9.39 -8.56 8.95
CA GLY A 158 8.61 -8.06 10.08
C GLY A 158 7.24 -8.72 10.20
N GLY A 159 6.55 -8.92 9.07
CA GLY A 159 5.26 -9.61 9.00
C GLY A 159 5.36 -11.09 9.39
N LEU A 160 6.37 -11.80 8.89
CA LEU A 160 6.66 -13.19 9.27
C LEU A 160 6.95 -13.31 10.77
N PHE A 161 7.70 -12.37 11.33
CA PHE A 161 7.96 -12.31 12.77
C PHE A 161 6.68 -12.11 13.59
N LEU A 162 5.74 -11.27 13.13
CA LEU A 162 4.44 -11.07 13.78
C LEU A 162 3.56 -12.34 13.70
N ILE A 163 3.60 -13.07 12.59
CA ILE A 163 2.93 -14.37 12.47
C ILE A 163 3.55 -15.38 13.44
N TRP A 164 4.88 -15.44 13.53
CA TRP A 164 5.58 -16.33 14.44
C TRP A 164 5.24 -16.04 15.92
N LYS A 165 5.15 -14.76 16.28
CA LYS A 165 4.66 -14.31 17.60
C LYS A 165 3.16 -14.50 17.82
N LYS A 166 2.42 -15.02 16.82
CA LYS A 166 0.96 -15.21 16.84
C LYS A 166 0.19 -13.92 17.13
N ALA A 167 0.77 -12.76 16.81
CA ALA A 167 0.10 -11.46 16.93
C ALA A 167 -0.93 -11.26 15.81
N ILE A 168 -0.62 -11.76 14.61
CA ILE A 168 -1.50 -11.70 13.44
C ILE A 168 -1.76 -13.10 12.88
N HIS A 169 -2.89 -13.23 12.20
CA HIS A 169 -3.32 -14.45 11.53
C HIS A 169 -2.77 -14.51 10.10
N TRP A 170 -2.12 -15.62 9.74
CA TRP A 170 -1.50 -15.79 8.41
C TRP A 170 -2.51 -15.83 7.26
N GLN A 171 -3.78 -16.12 7.54
CA GLN A 171 -4.83 -16.27 6.53
C GLN A 171 -5.02 -14.98 5.69
N ILE A 172 -5.03 -13.80 6.33
CA ILE A 172 -5.30 -12.54 5.64
C ILE A 172 -4.14 -12.15 4.70
N PRO A 173 -2.87 -12.07 5.18
CA PRO A 173 -1.76 -11.70 4.30
C PRO A 173 -1.57 -12.68 3.15
N VAL A 174 -1.65 -13.99 3.43
CA VAL A 174 -1.45 -15.02 2.40
C VAL A 174 -2.56 -14.98 1.36
N ALA A 175 -3.83 -14.85 1.77
CA ALA A 175 -4.94 -14.77 0.82
C ALA A 175 -4.85 -13.52 -0.07
N MET A 176 -4.45 -12.37 0.50
CA MET A 176 -4.24 -11.14 -0.26
C MET A 176 -3.13 -11.29 -1.31
N LEU A 177 -1.96 -11.78 -0.90
CA LEU A 177 -0.81 -11.93 -1.80
C LEU A 177 -1.07 -12.97 -2.89
N VAL A 178 -1.65 -14.13 -2.54
CA VAL A 178 -1.97 -15.19 -3.52
C VAL A 178 -3.02 -14.73 -4.51
N SER A 179 -4.09 -14.07 -4.06
CA SER A 179 -5.15 -13.53 -4.93
C SER A 179 -4.57 -12.54 -5.96
N PHE A 180 -3.77 -11.58 -5.50
CA PHE A 180 -3.11 -10.62 -6.38
C PHE A 180 -2.15 -11.32 -7.36
N MET A 181 -1.32 -12.22 -6.86
CA MET A 181 -0.32 -12.95 -7.67
C MET A 181 -0.98 -13.78 -8.77
N CYS A 182 -2.05 -14.52 -8.45
CA CYS A 182 -2.78 -15.31 -9.45
C CYS A 182 -3.34 -14.42 -10.58
N LEU A 183 -3.96 -13.29 -10.23
CA LEU A 183 -4.50 -12.36 -11.22
C LEU A 183 -3.40 -11.71 -12.06
N ALA A 184 -2.30 -11.30 -11.42
CA ALA A 184 -1.13 -10.71 -12.09
C ALA A 184 -0.46 -11.69 -13.07
N ILE A 185 -0.36 -12.97 -12.70
CA ILE A 185 0.14 -14.04 -13.57
C ILE A 185 -0.78 -14.21 -14.78
N ILE A 186 -2.09 -14.27 -14.58
CA ILE A 186 -3.07 -14.39 -15.67
C ILE A 186 -2.93 -13.23 -16.66
N THR A 187 -2.76 -11.99 -16.17
CA THR A 187 -2.52 -10.84 -17.06
C THR A 187 -1.20 -10.89 -17.80
N ALA A 188 -0.14 -11.39 -17.16
CA ALA A 188 1.14 -11.54 -17.81
C ALA A 188 1.03 -12.52 -18.99
N PHE A 189 0.28 -13.62 -18.84
CA PHE A 189 0.01 -14.56 -19.94
C PHE A 189 -0.89 -13.98 -21.05
N LEU A 190 -1.77 -13.02 -20.72
CA LEU A 190 -2.61 -12.32 -21.70
C LEU A 190 -1.86 -11.24 -22.49
N GLY A 191 -0.55 -11.07 -22.28
CA GLY A 191 0.28 -10.13 -23.03
C GLY A 191 0.10 -8.65 -22.66
N LYS A 192 -0.55 -8.35 -21.51
CA LYS A 192 -0.60 -6.97 -21.01
C LYS A 192 0.71 -6.62 -20.33
N HIS A 193 1.53 -5.80 -20.99
CA HIS A 193 2.83 -5.37 -20.49
C HIS A 193 2.67 -4.41 -19.30
N HIS A 194 3.05 -4.88 -18.12
CA HIS A 194 3.23 -4.13 -16.87
C HIS A 194 4.54 -4.61 -16.23
N LEU A 195 4.86 -4.09 -15.04
CA LEU A 195 5.89 -4.67 -14.18
C LEU A 195 5.74 -6.21 -14.05
N SER A 196 6.86 -6.92 -13.91
CA SER A 196 6.89 -8.34 -13.57
C SER A 196 6.07 -8.63 -12.30
N VAL A 197 5.54 -9.85 -12.18
CA VAL A 197 4.71 -10.23 -11.02
C VAL A 197 5.47 -10.03 -9.69
N ILE A 198 6.76 -10.36 -9.69
CA ILE A 198 7.61 -10.25 -8.49
C ILE A 198 7.86 -8.79 -8.14
N SER A 199 8.17 -7.93 -9.13
CA SER A 199 8.36 -6.50 -8.88
C SER A 199 7.06 -5.83 -8.43
N GLN A 200 5.89 -6.25 -8.94
CA GLN A 200 4.60 -5.75 -8.43
C GLN A 200 4.35 -6.13 -6.97
N LEU A 201 4.74 -7.33 -6.54
CA LEU A 201 4.63 -7.78 -5.14
C LEU A 201 5.64 -7.09 -4.22
N LEU A 202 6.85 -6.81 -4.71
CA LEU A 202 7.93 -6.18 -3.95
C LEU A 202 7.99 -4.65 -4.15
N SER A 203 6.93 -4.05 -4.67
CA SER A 203 6.82 -2.60 -4.90
C SER A 203 5.54 -2.01 -4.31
N GLY A 204 5.59 -0.70 -4.06
CA GLY A 204 4.55 0.04 -3.35
C GLY A 204 4.30 -0.49 -1.94
N ALA A 205 3.07 -0.33 -1.43
CA ALA A 205 2.70 -0.77 -0.09
C ALA A 205 2.20 -2.22 -0.02
N MET A 206 2.58 -3.14 -0.93
CA MET A 206 2.03 -4.51 -0.91
C MET A 206 2.33 -5.26 0.38
N MET A 207 3.61 -5.35 0.78
CA MET A 207 3.99 -6.10 1.97
C MET A 207 3.57 -5.37 3.25
N PHE A 208 3.73 -4.04 3.27
CA PHE A 208 3.24 -3.23 4.38
C PHE A 208 1.72 -3.37 4.57
N GLY A 209 0.98 -3.30 3.47
CA GLY A 209 -0.46 -3.51 3.38
C GLY A 209 -0.90 -4.86 3.90
N ALA A 210 -0.31 -5.94 3.38
CA ALA A 210 -0.68 -7.31 3.71
C ALA A 210 -0.46 -7.63 5.19
N PHE A 211 0.66 -7.20 5.78
CA PHE A 211 1.04 -7.63 7.13
C PHE A 211 0.70 -6.65 8.25
N PHE A 212 0.59 -5.35 7.98
CA PHE A 212 0.41 -4.32 9.01
C PHE A 212 -0.91 -3.54 8.90
N ILE A 213 -1.52 -3.46 7.70
CA ILE A 213 -2.76 -2.72 7.48
C ILE A 213 -3.96 -3.65 7.46
N ALA A 214 -3.92 -4.70 6.63
CA ALA A 214 -5.04 -5.64 6.42
C ALA A 214 -5.29 -6.55 7.63
N THR A 215 -4.31 -6.69 8.52
CA THR A 215 -4.36 -7.55 9.71
C THR A 215 -4.85 -6.82 10.97
N ASP A 216 -5.39 -5.61 10.83
CA ASP A 216 -5.94 -4.85 11.95
C ASP A 216 -7.10 -5.62 12.63
N PRO A 217 -6.98 -6.00 13.92
CA PRO A 217 -7.90 -6.92 14.58
C PRO A 217 -9.32 -6.36 14.77
N VAL A 218 -9.50 -5.04 14.70
CA VAL A 218 -10.81 -4.39 14.91
C VAL A 218 -11.65 -4.39 13.64
N THR A 219 -11.00 -4.28 12.48
CA THR A 219 -11.66 -4.04 11.19
C THR A 219 -11.71 -5.27 10.31
N ALA A 220 -10.84 -6.26 10.54
CA ALA A 220 -10.82 -7.50 9.79
C ALA A 220 -11.93 -8.49 10.20
N SER A 221 -12.27 -9.40 9.29
CA SER A 221 -13.20 -10.51 9.54
C SER A 221 -12.72 -11.41 10.69
N ILE A 222 -13.67 -11.86 11.52
CA ILE A 222 -13.38 -12.64 12.73
C ILE A 222 -13.20 -14.12 12.40
N THR A 223 -13.99 -14.66 11.46
CA THR A 223 -14.04 -16.10 11.20
C THR A 223 -12.82 -16.59 10.39
N PRO A 224 -12.35 -17.84 10.57
CA PRO A 224 -11.20 -18.35 9.82
C PRO A 224 -11.39 -18.38 8.30
N ARG A 225 -12.61 -18.71 7.84
CA ARG A 225 -12.96 -18.69 6.41
C ARG A 225 -13.18 -17.27 5.90
N GLY A 226 -13.79 -16.41 6.72
CA GLY A 226 -13.99 -15.00 6.41
C GLY A 226 -12.67 -14.25 6.25
N LYS A 227 -11.65 -14.55 7.05
CA LYS A 227 -10.28 -14.02 6.89
C LYS A 227 -9.67 -14.30 5.51
N LEU A 228 -9.89 -15.50 4.96
CA LEU A 228 -9.43 -15.87 3.62
C LEU A 228 -10.20 -15.11 2.53
N VAL A 229 -11.52 -15.02 2.65
CA VAL A 229 -12.37 -14.28 1.70
C VAL A 229 -12.03 -12.79 1.73
N PHE A 230 -11.86 -12.22 2.93
CA PHE A 230 -11.49 -10.84 3.14
C PHE A 230 -10.12 -10.51 2.53
N GLY A 231 -9.08 -11.30 2.83
CA GLY A 231 -7.77 -11.13 2.23
C GLY A 231 -7.82 -11.28 0.69
N GLY A 232 -8.53 -12.30 0.20
CA GLY A 232 -8.71 -12.52 -1.24
C GLY A 232 -9.40 -11.34 -1.95
N LEU A 233 -10.42 -10.75 -1.33
CA LEU A 233 -11.12 -9.56 -1.81
C LEU A 233 -10.19 -8.35 -1.87
N ILE A 234 -9.38 -8.13 -0.83
CA ILE A 234 -8.37 -7.05 -0.85
C ILE A 234 -7.39 -7.27 -2.02
N GLY A 235 -6.84 -8.47 -2.18
CA GLY A 235 -5.91 -8.78 -3.27
C GLY A 235 -6.51 -8.54 -4.66
N LEU A 236 -7.78 -8.90 -4.84
CA LEU A 236 -8.53 -8.65 -6.08
C LEU A 236 -8.75 -7.15 -6.32
N LEU A 237 -9.18 -6.41 -5.30
CA LEU A 237 -9.41 -4.97 -5.41
C LEU A 237 -8.10 -4.21 -5.68
N VAL A 238 -7.00 -4.59 -5.03
CA VAL A 238 -5.68 -4.00 -5.31
C VAL A 238 -5.27 -4.24 -6.75
N TYR A 239 -5.44 -5.46 -7.26
CA TYR A 239 -5.18 -5.76 -8.66
C TYR A 239 -6.02 -4.88 -9.59
N LEU A 240 -7.34 -4.77 -9.35
CA LEU A 240 -8.20 -3.93 -10.18
C LEU A 240 -7.78 -2.46 -10.17
N ILE A 241 -7.44 -1.91 -9.01
CA ILE A 241 -7.01 -0.50 -8.89
C ILE A 241 -5.66 -0.28 -9.58
N ARG A 242 -4.71 -1.21 -9.45
CA ARG A 242 -3.39 -1.07 -10.06
C ARG A 242 -3.44 -1.11 -11.59
N TYR A 243 -4.18 -2.07 -12.15
CA TYR A 243 -4.26 -2.27 -13.60
C TYR A 243 -5.28 -1.35 -14.30
N PHE A 244 -6.41 -1.02 -13.67
CA PHE A 244 -7.50 -0.26 -14.31
C PHE A 244 -7.77 1.10 -13.67
N GLY A 245 -7.30 1.34 -12.44
CA GLY A 245 -7.47 2.64 -11.77
C GLY A 245 -6.41 3.65 -12.21
N ASN A 246 -6.55 4.91 -11.77
CA ASN A 246 -5.55 5.95 -11.99
C ASN A 246 -4.46 5.99 -10.92
N TYR A 247 -4.69 5.38 -9.76
CA TYR A 247 -3.69 5.37 -8.69
C TYR A 247 -2.65 4.26 -8.93
N PRO A 248 -1.35 4.54 -8.72
CA PRO A 248 -0.31 3.53 -8.83
C PRO A 248 -0.42 2.52 -7.70
N ASP A 249 -0.70 2.96 -6.46
CA ASP A 249 -0.97 2.06 -5.34
C ASP A 249 -2.47 2.01 -4.99
N GLY A 250 -2.95 0.83 -4.66
CA GLY A 250 -4.37 0.55 -4.45
C GLY A 250 -4.71 -0.01 -3.07
N VAL A 251 -3.70 -0.29 -2.23
CA VAL A 251 -3.87 -1.01 -0.96
C VAL A 251 -4.82 -0.32 0.00
N ALA A 252 -4.64 0.98 0.24
CA ALA A 252 -5.47 1.69 1.22
C ALA A 252 -6.95 1.73 0.82
N PHE A 253 -7.24 2.03 -0.45
CA PHE A 253 -8.59 2.00 -1.00
C PHE A 253 -9.21 0.60 -0.96
N ALA A 254 -8.45 -0.43 -1.34
CA ALA A 254 -8.90 -1.82 -1.32
C ALA A 254 -9.26 -2.28 0.10
N VAL A 255 -8.45 -1.93 1.11
CA VAL A 255 -8.72 -2.25 2.52
C VAL A 255 -9.99 -1.55 3.00
N LEU A 256 -10.17 -0.25 2.71
CA LEU A 256 -11.38 0.46 3.12
C LEU A 256 -12.65 -0.13 2.48
N LEU A 257 -12.59 -0.45 1.18
CA LEU A 257 -13.71 -1.11 0.49
C LEU A 257 -13.98 -2.51 1.05
N ALA A 258 -12.93 -3.30 1.32
CA ALA A 258 -13.08 -4.62 1.90
C ALA A 258 -13.68 -4.56 3.33
N ASN A 259 -13.33 -3.54 4.12
CA ASN A 259 -13.89 -3.31 5.45
C ASN A 259 -15.41 -3.09 5.41
N ILE A 260 -15.94 -2.41 4.37
CA ILE A 260 -17.41 -2.29 4.16
C ILE A 260 -18.04 -3.68 4.00
N CYS A 261 -17.34 -4.61 3.34
CA CYS A 261 -17.83 -5.96 3.08
C CYS A 261 -17.69 -6.91 4.28
N VAL A 262 -16.98 -6.56 5.35
CA VAL A 262 -16.72 -7.46 6.48
C VAL A 262 -17.99 -7.98 7.15
N PRO A 263 -19.01 -7.16 7.48
CA PRO A 263 -20.24 -7.67 8.08
C PRO A 263 -20.95 -8.71 7.22
N LEU A 264 -20.93 -8.53 5.90
CA LEU A 264 -21.50 -9.46 4.93
C LEU A 264 -20.70 -10.77 4.90
N ILE A 265 -19.37 -10.67 4.82
CA ILE A 265 -18.46 -11.82 4.82
C ILE A 265 -18.65 -12.63 6.11
N ASP A 266 -18.69 -11.97 7.26
CA ASP A 266 -18.87 -12.63 8.54
C ASP A 266 -20.25 -13.27 8.68
N HIS A 267 -21.30 -12.68 8.10
CA HIS A 267 -22.63 -13.28 8.06
C HIS A 267 -22.65 -14.60 7.28
N TYR A 268 -22.04 -14.64 6.09
CA TYR A 268 -22.00 -15.85 5.26
C TYR A 268 -20.99 -16.90 5.73
N THR A 269 -19.95 -16.50 6.47
CA THR A 269 -18.88 -17.40 6.92
C THR A 269 -19.03 -17.89 8.35
N ARG A 270 -20.17 -17.58 9.01
CA ARG A 270 -20.45 -18.06 10.38
C ARG A 270 -20.27 -19.58 10.44
N PRO A 271 -19.42 -20.08 11.35
CA PRO A 271 -19.27 -21.52 11.53
C PRO A 271 -20.61 -22.11 11.98
N ARG A 272 -20.98 -23.27 11.43
CA ARG A 272 -22.16 -24.01 11.90
C ARG A 272 -21.97 -24.32 13.38
N VAL A 273 -22.96 -23.97 14.20
CA VAL A 273 -22.94 -24.27 15.62
C VAL A 273 -22.87 -25.79 15.79
N ALA A 274 -21.79 -26.27 16.41
CA ALA A 274 -21.66 -27.68 16.77
C ALA A 274 -22.73 -27.99 17.83
N GLY A 275 -23.76 -28.75 17.46
CA GLY A 275 -24.88 -29.05 18.37
C GLY A 275 -26.16 -29.58 17.73
N TYR A 276 -26.35 -29.50 16.41
CA TYR A 276 -27.46 -30.20 15.75
C TYR A 276 -27.01 -31.59 15.31
N ALA A 277 -27.31 -32.59 16.14
CA ALA A 277 -27.34 -33.98 15.69
C ALA A 277 -28.29 -34.07 14.49
N VAL A 278 -27.80 -34.64 13.39
CA VAL A 278 -28.64 -35.02 12.25
C VAL A 278 -29.64 -36.04 12.79
N LYS A 279 -30.90 -35.59 12.98
CA LYS A 279 -32.01 -36.48 13.31
C LYS A 279 -32.07 -37.54 12.21
N GLY A 280 -31.96 -38.79 12.63
CA GLY A 280 -31.49 -39.92 11.83
C GLY A 280 -32.16 -40.09 10.47
N LYS A 281 -31.37 -40.59 9.51
CA LYS A 281 -31.89 -41.47 8.46
C LYS A 281 -32.48 -42.70 9.17
N LYS A 282 -33.81 -42.74 9.28
CA LYS A 282 -34.53 -44.01 9.47
C LYS A 282 -34.52 -44.73 8.13
N SER A 283 -33.98 -45.96 8.19
CA SER A 283 -34.21 -47.13 7.35
C SER A 283 -34.41 -46.91 5.85
#